data_AF-A0A936KEU3-F1
#
_entry.id   AF-A0A936KEU3-F1
#
_cell.length_a   1.000
_cell.length_b   1.000
_cell.length_c   1.000
_cell.angle_alpha   90.00
_cell.angle_beta   90.00
_cell.angle_gamma   90.00
#
_symmetry.space_group_name_H-M   'P 1'
#
loop_
_entity.id
_entity.type
_entity.pdbx_description
1 polymer ?
#
loop_
_entity_poly.entity_id
_entity_poly.type
_entity_poly.pdbx_seq_one_letter_code
_entity_poly.pdbx_strand_id
1 'polypeptide(L)'
;MSNSRRKSTSPKAPPSVLANIESLIDGSGDITIGRVGPIPCGATAADEDQCLAMLVRRPGESLAELLQRLDAAIEDAYENGVHIDEVNTSLGSKPAGRSRA
;
A
#
# COMPACT_ATOMS: atom_id res chain seq x y z
N MET A 1 40.80 -10.93 -25.11
CA MET A 1 39.52 -11.57 -24.71
C MET A 1 39.33 -11.36 -23.22
N SER A 2 38.07 -11.18 -22.81
CA SER A 2 37.55 -11.13 -21.42
C SER A 2 37.48 -9.74 -20.77
N ASN A 3 36.40 -9.02 -21.09
CA ASN A 3 35.92 -7.84 -20.36
C ASN A 3 35.50 -8.20 -18.94
N SER A 4 36.04 -7.48 -17.96
CA SER A 4 35.55 -7.46 -16.58
C SER A 4 34.09 -7.05 -16.54
N ARG A 5 33.24 -7.96 -16.07
CA ARG A 5 31.83 -7.73 -15.76
C ARG A 5 31.75 -6.66 -14.66
N ARG A 6 31.57 -5.39 -15.05
CA ARG A 6 31.20 -4.32 -14.11
C ARG A 6 29.83 -4.67 -13.56
N LYS A 7 29.78 -5.15 -12.30
CA LYS A 7 28.54 -5.16 -11.51
C LYS A 7 28.06 -3.71 -11.43
N SER A 8 26.98 -3.40 -12.15
CA SER A 8 26.25 -2.14 -12.04
C SER A 8 25.62 -2.07 -10.66
N THR A 9 26.36 -1.53 -9.69
CA THR A 9 25.77 -1.07 -8.44
C THR A 9 25.33 0.36 -8.69
N SER A 10 24.05 0.52 -9.03
CA SER A 10 23.42 1.84 -9.11
C SER A 10 23.63 2.55 -7.76
N PRO A 11 23.89 3.87 -7.76
CA PRO A 11 24.08 4.61 -6.52
C PRO A 11 22.80 4.49 -5.68
N LYS A 12 22.92 3.93 -4.47
CA LYS A 12 21.82 3.84 -3.50
C LYS A 12 21.42 5.28 -3.14
N ALA A 13 20.22 5.67 -3.56
CA ALA A 13 19.61 6.94 -3.18
C ALA A 13 19.63 7.11 -1.65
N PRO A 14 19.64 8.35 -1.12
CA PRO A 14 19.48 8.58 0.32
C PRO A 14 18.27 7.80 0.84
N PRO A 15 18.31 7.29 2.09
CA PRO A 15 17.19 6.53 2.64
C PRO A 15 15.94 7.39 2.62
N SER A 16 14.98 7.01 1.77
CA SER A 16 13.69 7.66 1.69
C SER A 16 12.81 7.24 2.85
N VAL A 17 11.97 8.18 3.29
CA VAL A 17 10.97 7.94 4.34
C VAL A 17 9.85 7.02 3.82
N LEU A 18 9.70 6.90 2.49
CA LEU A 18 8.67 6.10 1.82
C LEU A 18 9.32 5.21 0.74
N ALA A 19 10.36 4.47 1.12
CA ALA A 19 11.19 3.71 0.19
C ALA A 19 10.42 2.61 -0.56
N ASN A 20 9.38 2.03 0.05
CA ASN A 20 8.58 0.97 -0.57
C ASN A 20 7.61 1.56 -1.60
N ILE A 21 7.01 2.71 -1.30
CA ILE A 21 6.19 3.46 -2.26
C ILE A 21 7.04 3.93 -3.45
N GLU A 22 8.24 4.44 -3.20
CA GLU A 22 9.17 4.83 -4.28
C GLU A 22 9.53 3.64 -5.16
N SER A 23 9.93 2.52 -4.56
CA SER A 23 10.26 1.29 -5.30
C SER A 23 9.08 0.76 -6.10
N LEU A 24 7.86 0.88 -5.57
CA LEU A 24 6.65 0.47 -6.28
C LEU A 24 6.43 1.32 -7.54
N ILE A 25 6.51 2.65 -7.42
CA ILE A 25 6.32 3.58 -8.54
C ILE A 25 7.43 3.41 -9.59
N ASP A 26 8.68 3.24 -9.17
CA ASP A 26 9.80 2.97 -10.06
C ASP A 26 9.66 1.62 -10.79
N GLY A 27 8.94 0.68 -10.18
CA GLY A 27 8.63 -0.65 -10.70
C GLY A 27 7.34 -0.76 -11.51
N SER A 28 6.81 0.35 -12.04
CA SER A 28 5.54 0.44 -12.78
C SER A 28 4.25 0.25 -11.97
N GLY A 29 4.34 0.19 -10.64
CA GLY A 29 3.16 0.20 -9.78
C GLY A 29 2.54 1.58 -9.61
N ASP A 30 1.43 1.63 -8.89
CA ASP A 30 0.72 2.86 -8.57
C ASP A 30 0.33 2.94 -7.10
N ILE A 31 0.18 4.19 -6.65
CA ILE A 31 -0.61 4.49 -5.46
C ILE A 31 -1.74 5.45 -5.82
N THR A 32 -2.91 5.22 -5.26
CA THR A 32 -4.06 6.11 -5.41
C THR A 32 -4.53 6.59 -4.05
N ILE A 33 -4.69 7.91 -3.89
CA ILE A 33 -5.20 8.53 -2.67
C ILE A 33 -6.47 9.30 -3.01
N GLY A 34 -7.52 9.06 -2.24
CA GLY A 34 -8.78 9.77 -2.44
C GLY A 34 -9.97 8.90 -2.07
N ARG A 35 -11.10 9.13 -2.74
CA ARG A 35 -12.33 8.40 -2.47
C ARG A 35 -12.26 7.00 -3.08
N VAL A 36 -12.48 5.97 -2.26
CA VAL A 36 -12.55 4.56 -2.69
C VAL A 36 -13.98 4.07 -2.42
N GLY A 37 -14.85 4.12 -3.44
CA GLY A 37 -16.27 3.78 -3.28
C GLY A 37 -16.98 4.64 -2.22
N PRO A 38 -17.58 4.04 -1.17
CA PRO A 38 -18.22 4.79 -0.09
C PRO A 38 -17.23 5.37 0.93
N ILE A 39 -15.95 5.00 0.88
CA ILE A 39 -14.92 5.50 1.80
C ILE A 39 -14.44 6.87 1.31
N PRO A 40 -14.62 7.96 2.10
CA PRO A 40 -14.30 9.31 1.64
C PRO A 40 -12.80 9.54 1.36
N CYS A 41 -11.94 8.88 2.13
CA CYS A 41 -10.48 8.99 2.02
C CYS A 41 -9.84 7.65 2.35
N GLY A 42 -9.35 6.96 1.33
CA GLY A 42 -8.54 5.77 1.42
C GLY A 42 -7.26 5.94 0.59
N ALA A 43 -6.34 5.00 0.77
CA ALA A 43 -5.13 4.88 -0.01
C ALA A 43 -4.99 3.43 -0.50
N THR A 44 -4.67 3.26 -1.78
CA THR A 44 -4.42 1.94 -2.37
C THR A 44 -3.03 1.90 -2.96
N ALA A 45 -2.41 0.73 -2.97
CA ALA A 45 -1.14 0.45 -3.63
C ALA A 45 -1.29 -0.84 -4.44
N ALA A 46 -0.86 -0.82 -5.70
CA ALA A 46 -0.92 -1.96 -6.61
C ALA A 46 0.32 -2.00 -7.50
N ASP A 47 0.73 -3.19 -7.90
CA ASP A 47 1.69 -3.42 -8.98
C ASP A 47 0.96 -3.91 -10.24
N GLU A 48 1.71 -4.34 -11.26
CA GLU A 48 1.15 -4.83 -12.52
C GLU A 48 0.32 -6.12 -12.35
N ASP A 49 0.57 -6.89 -11.29
CA ASP A 49 0.01 -8.23 -11.09
C ASP A 49 -1.13 -8.23 -10.06
N GLN A 50 -1.03 -7.42 -9.00
CA GLN A 50 -1.93 -7.47 -7.86
C GLN A 50 -2.07 -6.16 -7.08
N CYS A 51 -3.15 -6.09 -6.28
CA CYS A 51 -3.32 -5.06 -5.25
C CYS A 51 -2.57 -5.49 -3.98
N LEU A 52 -1.64 -4.66 -3.52
CA LEU A 52 -0.77 -4.94 -2.37
C LEU A 52 -1.44 -4.53 -1.05
N ALA A 53 -2.05 -3.34 -1.04
CA ALA A 53 -2.69 -2.79 0.16
C ALA A 53 -3.84 -1.83 -0.18
N MET A 54 -4.88 -1.87 0.65
CA MET A 54 -6.02 -0.95 0.63
C MET A 54 -6.31 -0.48 2.05
N LEU A 55 -6.01 0.79 2.33
CA LEU A 55 -6.14 1.40 3.65
C LEU A 55 -7.26 2.43 3.68
N VAL A 56 -7.94 2.51 4.82
CA VAL A 56 -8.90 3.57 5.13
C VAL A 56 -8.21 4.61 6.00
N ARG A 57 -8.39 5.89 5.69
CA ARG A 57 -7.88 6.96 6.56
C ARG A 57 -8.65 6.97 7.88
N ARG A 58 -7.92 6.83 8.99
CA ARG A 58 -8.50 6.78 10.33
C ARG A 58 -8.88 8.18 10.82
N PRO A 59 -9.88 8.32 11.72
CA PRO A 59 -10.20 9.61 12.33
C PRO A 59 -8.99 10.21 13.04
N GLY A 60 -8.63 11.45 12.71
CA GLY A 60 -7.47 12.14 13.28
C GLY A 60 -6.11 11.78 12.66
N GLU A 61 -6.05 10.80 11.76
CA GLU A 61 -4.82 10.44 11.03
C GLU A 61 -4.48 11.52 10.00
N SER A 62 -3.24 11.99 10.02
CA SER A 62 -2.70 12.89 9.01
C SER A 62 -2.43 12.15 7.70
N LEU A 63 -2.28 12.90 6.60
CA LEU A 63 -1.92 12.29 5.31
C LEU A 63 -0.54 11.61 5.38
N ALA A 64 0.41 12.19 6.11
CA ALA A 64 1.75 11.63 6.28
C ALA A 64 1.72 10.29 7.03
N GLU A 65 0.93 10.18 8.10
CA GLU A 65 0.76 8.92 8.83
C GLU A 65 0.09 7.85 7.97
N LEU A 66 -0.92 8.23 7.16
CA LEU A 66 -1.55 7.31 6.20
C LEU A 66 -0.52 6.79 5.17
N LEU A 67 0.34 7.65 4.64
CA LEU A 67 1.38 7.27 3.70
C LEU A 67 2.45 6.38 4.32
N GLN A 68 2.88 6.66 5.54
CA GLN A 68 3.81 5.78 6.27
C GLN A 68 3.22 4.40 6.51
N ARG A 69 1.93 4.33 6.84
CA ARG A 69 1.22 3.05 7.03
C ARG A 69 1.05 2.30 5.72
N LEU A 70 0.81 3.01 4.61
CA LEU A 70 0.78 2.41 3.28
C LEU A 70 2.15 1.85 2.89
N ASP A 71 3.23 2.60 3.16
CA ASP A 71 4.60 2.16 2.87
C ASP A 71 4.96 0.87 3.62
N ALA A 72 4.66 0.80 4.92
CA ALA A 72 4.84 -0.42 5.71
C ALA A 72 3.96 -1.59 5.22
N ALA A 73 2.73 -1.31 4.76
CA ALA A 73 1.85 -2.34 4.23
C ALA A 73 2.36 -2.94 2.90
N ILE A 74 3.04 -2.15 2.07
CA ILE A 74 3.69 -2.63 0.86
C ILE A 74 4.86 -3.57 1.21
N GLU A 75 5.68 -3.20 2.20
CA GLU A 75 6.75 -4.06 2.71
C GLU A 75 6.19 -5.42 3.20
N ASP A 76 5.12 -5.38 4.01
CA ASP A 76 4.47 -6.59 4.50
C ASP A 76 3.88 -7.46 3.38
N ALA A 77 3.33 -6.86 2.33
CA ALA A 77 2.81 -7.59 1.18
C ALA A 77 3.94 -8.32 0.44
N TYR A 78 5.09 -7.68 0.23
CA TYR A 78 6.21 -8.29 -0.49
C TYR A 78 7.01 -9.30 0.35
N GLU A 79 7.33 -8.96 1.60
CA GLU A 79 8.20 -9.80 2.45
C GLU A 79 7.42 -10.93 3.13
N ASN A 80 6.19 -10.64 3.59
CA ASN A 80 5.40 -11.56 4.40
C ASN A 80 4.18 -12.14 3.65
N GLY A 81 3.88 -11.65 2.44
CA GLY A 81 2.68 -12.04 1.69
C GLY A 81 1.38 -11.53 2.32
N VAL A 82 1.46 -10.58 3.26
CA VAL A 82 0.31 -10.08 4.02
C VAL A 82 -0.31 -8.88 3.30
N HIS A 83 -1.49 -9.10 2.72
CA HIS A 83 -2.23 -8.06 2.01
C HIS A 83 -3.27 -7.43 2.94
N ILE A 84 -3.13 -6.13 3.21
CA ILE A 84 -4.06 -5.41 4.09
C ILE A 84 -5.22 -4.85 3.26
N ASP A 85 -6.45 -5.22 3.61
CA ASP A 85 -7.66 -4.73 2.96
C ASP A 85 -8.69 -4.20 3.99
N GLU A 86 -8.49 -2.96 4.42
CA GLU A 86 -9.40 -2.25 5.33
C GLU A 86 -10.70 -1.83 4.60
N VAL A 87 -10.63 -1.63 3.28
CA VAL A 87 -11.76 -1.18 2.45
C VAL A 87 -12.86 -2.23 2.44
N ASN A 88 -12.54 -3.49 2.10
CA ASN A 88 -13.54 -4.55 2.05
C ASN A 88 -13.92 -5.08 3.44
N THR A 89 -13.04 -4.97 4.42
CA THR A 89 -13.39 -5.26 5.83
C THR A 89 -14.44 -4.29 6.37
N SER A 90 -14.34 -3.00 6.02
CA SER A 90 -15.28 -1.96 6.48
C SER A 90 -16.68 -2.07 5.85
N LEU A 91 -16.82 -2.78 4.72
CA LEU A 91 -18.09 -3.02 4.03
C LEU A 91 -18.84 -4.27 4.55
N GLY A 92 -18.21 -5.05 5.43
CA GLY A 92 -18.59 -6.44 5.73
C GLY A 92 -19.42 -6.72 6.99
N SER A 93 -19.64 -5.77 7.91
CA SER A 93 -20.46 -6.04 9.10
C SER A 93 -21.77 -5.27 9.11
N LYS A 94 -22.77 -5.74 8.35
CA LYS A 94 -24.17 -5.48 8.74
C LYS A 94 -24.38 -6.13 10.11
N PRO A 95 -24.89 -5.42 11.14
CA PRO A 95 -25.34 -6.09 12.34
C PRO A 95 -26.45 -7.06 11.95
N ALA A 96 -26.25 -8.35 12.24
CA ALA A 96 -27.30 -9.35 12.12
C ALA A 96 -28.56 -8.79 12.79
N GLY A 97 -29.60 -8.59 11.98
CA GLY A 97 -30.85 -7.99 12.44
C GLY A 97 -31.32 -8.73 13.68
N ARG A 98 -31.49 -8.00 14.79
CA ARG A 98 -32.27 -8.48 15.92
C ARG A 98 -33.64 -8.83 15.38
N SER A 99 -33.93 -10.12 15.26
CA SER A 99 -35.29 -10.61 15.04
C SER A 99 -36.15 -10.07 16.17
N ARG A 100 -37.04 -9.12 15.82
CA ARG A 100 -38.18 -8.74 16.64
C ARG A 100 -39.36 -9.54 16.14
N ALA A 101 -39.75 -10.55 16.92
CA ALA A 101 -41.11 -10.96 17.27
C ALA A 101 -41.07 -12.43 17.70
#